data_AF-A0A350F2Y5-F1
#
_entry.id   AF-A0A350F2Y5-F1
#
_cell.length_a   1.000
_cell.length_b   1.000
_cell.length_c   1.000
_cell.angle_alpha   90.00
_cell.angle_beta   90.00
_cell.angle_gamma   90.00
#
_symmetry.space_group_name_H-M   'P 1'
#
loop_
_entity.id
_entity.type
_entity.pdbx_description
1 polymer ?
#
loop_
_entity_poly.entity_id
_entity_poly.type
_entity_poly.pdbx_seq_one_letter_code
_entity_poly.pdbx_strand_id
1 'polypeptide(L)'
;PGPDPRVPAPPPETGDLFVHILYDGHCMQDAAAALCERLRAFFDEDIHFHIMWSHFQQLTDPQYGREAAEVAAQADVVVIATASTAVLPAPIARWLGMWICHPQKPDGLMCGLFGNAAFDRAGGSPVAAALGATARLMQREWMLGVVVDPVTEKRPSETARGM
;
A
#
# COMPACT_ATOMS: atom_id res chain seq x y z
N PRO A 1 -30.86 -35.89 -13.22
CA PRO A 1 -30.23 -35.04 -14.26
C PRO A 1 -28.79 -34.71 -13.86
N GLY A 2 -27.82 -35.43 -14.44
CA GLY A 2 -26.41 -35.06 -14.31
C GLY A 2 -26.10 -33.80 -15.13
N PRO A 3 -25.07 -33.02 -14.78
CA PRO A 3 -24.67 -31.86 -15.57
C PRO A 3 -24.27 -32.29 -17.00
N ASP A 4 -24.70 -31.50 -17.99
CA ASP A 4 -24.39 -31.73 -19.41
C ASP A 4 -22.88 -31.53 -19.66
N PRO A 5 -22.13 -32.57 -20.11
CA PRO A 5 -20.68 -32.50 -20.31
C PRO A 5 -20.24 -31.58 -21.46
N ARG A 6 -21.16 -30.88 -22.13
CA ARG A 6 -20.88 -29.98 -23.26
C ARG A 6 -20.93 -28.50 -22.91
N VAL A 7 -21.29 -28.15 -21.67
CA VAL A 7 -21.20 -26.75 -21.22
C VAL A 7 -19.75 -26.53 -20.78
N PRO A 8 -18.93 -25.75 -21.52
CA PRO A 8 -17.63 -25.36 -21.02
C PRO A 8 -17.84 -24.66 -19.67
N ALA A 9 -17.02 -25.01 -18.68
CA ALA A 9 -17.03 -24.30 -17.41
C ALA A 9 -16.95 -22.79 -17.72
N PRO A 10 -17.75 -21.94 -17.05
CA PRO A 10 -17.56 -20.50 -17.18
C PRO A 10 -16.07 -20.20 -16.94
N PRO A 11 -15.45 -19.28 -17.69
CA PRO A 11 -14.09 -18.88 -17.40
C PRO A 11 -14.03 -18.49 -15.91
N PRO A 12 -12.91 -18.77 -15.22
CA PRO A 12 -12.75 -18.30 -13.84
C PRO A 12 -13.12 -16.81 -13.84
N GLU A 13 -13.98 -16.40 -12.90
CA GLU A 13 -14.32 -14.98 -12.74
C GLU A 13 -13.05 -14.25 -12.34
N THR A 14 -12.31 -13.74 -13.32
CA THR A 14 -11.08 -12.98 -13.07
C THR A 14 -11.49 -11.69 -12.39
N GLY A 15 -11.09 -11.52 -11.13
CA GLY A 15 -11.41 -10.32 -10.36
C GLY A 15 -10.52 -9.16 -10.79
N ASP A 16 -11.05 -7.94 -10.81
CA ASP A 16 -10.23 -6.72 -10.91
C ASP A 16 -9.95 -6.18 -9.50
N LEU A 17 -8.69 -5.86 -9.20
CA LEU A 17 -8.27 -5.21 -7.97
C LEU A 17 -7.62 -3.85 -8.26
N PHE A 18 -8.24 -2.78 -7.80
CA PHE A 18 -7.75 -1.41 -7.99
C PHE A 18 -6.91 -0.96 -6.79
N VAL A 19 -5.63 -0.72 -7.03
CA VAL A 19 -4.66 -0.33 -6.01
C VAL A 19 -4.16 1.08 -6.30
N HIS A 20 -4.26 1.99 -5.33
CA HIS A 20 -3.67 3.32 -5.42
C HIS A 20 -2.51 3.44 -4.44
N ILE A 21 -1.33 3.72 -4.97
CA ILE A 21 -0.09 3.81 -4.19
C ILE A 21 0.38 5.26 -4.16
N LEU A 22 0.45 5.81 -2.95
CA LEU A 22 1.05 7.11 -2.68
C LEU A 22 2.42 6.89 -2.05
N TYR A 23 3.46 7.53 -2.59
CA TYR A 23 4.83 7.30 -2.12
C TYR A 23 5.67 8.58 -2.01
N ASP A 24 6.61 8.58 -1.06
CA ASP A 24 7.43 9.74 -0.67
C ASP A 24 8.71 9.93 -1.52
N GLY A 25 9.32 8.83 -1.94
CA GLY A 25 10.57 8.84 -2.72
C GLY A 25 10.94 7.46 -3.27
N HIS A 26 12.06 7.39 -3.99
CA HIS A 26 12.46 6.21 -4.78
C HIS A 26 12.54 4.92 -3.95
N CYS A 27 13.12 4.96 -2.76
CA CYS A 27 13.22 3.78 -1.90
C CYS A 27 11.83 3.23 -1.51
N MET A 28 10.85 4.11 -1.28
CA MET A 28 9.48 3.71 -0.95
C MET A 28 8.70 3.28 -2.20
N GLN A 29 9.04 3.82 -3.37
CA GLN A 29 8.53 3.35 -4.65
C GLN A 29 8.96 1.91 -4.90
N ASP A 30 10.26 1.62 -4.75
CA ASP A 30 10.81 0.27 -4.93
C ASP A 30 10.19 -0.72 -3.94
N ALA A 31 10.03 -0.30 -2.68
CA ALA A 31 9.41 -1.13 -1.66
C ALA A 31 7.92 -1.42 -1.95
N ALA A 32 7.17 -0.42 -2.44
CA ALA A 32 5.79 -0.59 -2.85
C ALA A 32 5.68 -1.47 -4.10
N ALA A 33 6.60 -1.33 -5.06
CA ALA A 33 6.64 -2.20 -6.24
C ALA A 33 6.90 -3.66 -5.84
N ALA A 34 7.85 -3.90 -4.93
CA ALA A 34 8.10 -5.23 -4.39
C ALA A 34 6.88 -5.80 -3.62
N LEU A 35 6.09 -4.96 -2.94
CA LEU A 35 4.82 -5.38 -2.34
C LEU A 35 3.82 -5.81 -3.42
N CYS A 36 3.67 -5.04 -4.49
CA CYS A 36 2.76 -5.38 -5.59
C CYS A 36 3.14 -6.68 -6.28
N GLU A 37 4.43 -6.93 -6.52
CA GLU A 37 4.89 -8.19 -7.11
C GLU A 37 4.59 -9.38 -6.19
N ARG A 38 4.75 -9.23 -4.87
CA ARG A 38 4.36 -10.27 -3.91
C ARG A 38 2.85 -10.52 -3.90
N LEU A 39 2.04 -9.47 -3.99
CA LEU A 39 0.59 -9.60 -4.05
C LEU A 39 0.16 -10.33 -5.34
N ARG A 40 0.72 -9.94 -6.49
CA ARG A 40 0.48 -10.64 -7.77
C ARG A 40 0.85 -12.12 -7.70
N ALA A 41 2.03 -12.42 -7.17
CA ALA A 41 2.47 -13.80 -7.00
C ALA A 41 1.60 -14.62 -6.02
N PHE A 42 0.94 -13.97 -5.07
CA PHE A 42 0.04 -14.63 -4.11
C PHE A 42 -1.33 -14.94 -4.71
N PHE A 43 -1.86 -14.06 -5.56
CA PHE A 43 -3.21 -14.19 -6.14
C PHE A 43 -3.25 -14.92 -7.50
N ASP A 44 -2.10 -15.35 -8.03
CA ASP A 44 -1.96 -16.05 -9.33
C ASP A 44 -2.59 -15.25 -10.51
N GLU A 45 -2.85 -15.89 -11.65
CA GLU A 45 -3.51 -15.27 -12.82
C GLU A 45 -5.01 -14.95 -12.62
N ASP A 46 -5.58 -15.26 -11.46
CA ASP A 46 -7.02 -15.12 -11.17
C ASP A 46 -7.46 -13.67 -10.87
N ILE A 47 -6.50 -12.75 -10.61
CA ILE A 47 -6.81 -11.35 -10.31
C ILE A 47 -5.96 -10.39 -11.16
N HIS A 48 -6.63 -9.46 -11.83
CA HIS A 48 -6.00 -8.37 -12.56
C HIS A 48 -5.79 -7.14 -11.67
N PHE A 49 -4.52 -6.76 -11.49
CA PHE A 49 -4.13 -5.60 -10.68
C PHE A 49 -4.06 -4.33 -11.51
N HIS A 50 -4.91 -3.36 -11.19
CA HIS A 50 -4.87 -2.01 -11.75
C HIS A 50 -4.21 -1.06 -10.76
N ILE A 51 -2.96 -0.65 -11.03
CA ILE A 51 -2.16 0.12 -10.07
C ILE A 51 -2.01 1.57 -10.53
N MET A 52 -2.51 2.51 -9.73
CA MET A 52 -2.25 3.94 -9.87
C MET A 52 -1.12 4.37 -8.95
N TRP A 53 -0.19 5.17 -9.47
CA TRP A 53 0.97 5.67 -8.73
C TRP A 53 0.90 7.20 -8.57
N SER A 54 1.07 7.67 -7.35
CA SER A 54 1.12 9.10 -7.03
C SER A 54 2.30 9.43 -6.12
N HIS A 55 3.22 10.24 -6.61
CA HIS A 55 4.29 10.78 -5.78
C HIS A 55 3.73 11.87 -4.86
N PHE A 56 4.18 11.93 -3.60
CA PHE A 56 3.70 12.92 -2.63
C PHE A 56 3.84 14.37 -3.12
N GLN A 57 4.90 14.66 -3.88
CA GLN A 57 5.08 15.99 -4.48
C GLN A 57 4.00 16.35 -5.51
N GLN A 58 3.42 15.38 -6.23
CA GLN A 58 2.34 15.69 -7.18
C GLN A 58 1.08 16.16 -6.44
N LEU A 59 0.85 15.71 -5.21
CA LEU A 59 -0.24 16.16 -4.35
C LEU A 59 -0.08 17.62 -3.88
N THR A 60 1.05 18.26 -4.17
CA THR A 60 1.23 19.70 -3.92
C THR A 60 0.34 20.53 -4.85
N ASP A 61 0.08 20.03 -6.06
CA ASP A 61 -0.91 20.56 -6.99
C ASP A 61 -2.33 20.25 -6.46
N PRO A 62 -3.16 21.28 -6.21
CA PRO A 62 -4.52 21.08 -5.70
C PRO A 62 -5.45 20.30 -6.63
N GLN A 63 -5.29 20.45 -7.95
CA GLN A 63 -6.11 19.74 -8.93
C GLN A 63 -5.73 18.26 -8.93
N TYR A 64 -4.44 17.96 -9.07
CA TYR A 64 -3.96 16.58 -9.01
C TYR A 64 -4.31 15.93 -7.67
N GLY A 65 -4.17 16.66 -6.55
CA GLY A 65 -4.53 16.16 -5.23
C GLY A 65 -6.02 15.78 -5.12
N ARG A 66 -6.92 16.53 -5.76
CA ARG A 66 -8.36 16.19 -5.80
C ARG A 66 -8.60 14.94 -6.64
N GLU A 67 -8.03 14.88 -7.85
CA GLU A 67 -8.16 13.72 -8.74
C GLU A 67 -7.62 12.45 -8.07
N ALA A 68 -6.47 12.55 -7.39
CA ALA A 68 -5.91 11.45 -6.62
C ALA A 68 -6.82 11.02 -5.45
N ALA A 69 -7.49 11.96 -4.79
CA ALA A 69 -8.46 11.65 -3.74
C ALA A 69 -9.71 10.94 -4.28
N GLU A 70 -10.18 11.31 -5.46
CA GLU A 70 -11.29 10.64 -6.16
C GLU A 70 -10.93 9.21 -6.55
N VAL A 71 -9.73 9.00 -7.10
CA VAL A 71 -9.21 7.66 -7.42
C VAL A 71 -9.10 6.80 -6.17
N ALA A 72 -8.52 7.32 -5.08
CA ALA A 72 -8.37 6.59 -3.83
C ALA A 72 -9.72 6.22 -3.19
N ALA A 73 -10.74 7.07 -3.35
CA ALA A 73 -12.09 6.78 -2.85
C ALA A 73 -12.71 5.55 -3.51
N GLN A 74 -12.36 5.28 -4.77
CA GLN A 74 -12.84 4.14 -5.55
C GLN A 74 -11.89 2.93 -5.54
N ALA A 75 -10.70 3.07 -4.96
CA ALA A 75 -9.72 1.99 -4.88
C ALA A 75 -10.11 0.92 -3.84
N ASP A 76 -9.86 -0.34 -4.19
CA ASP A 76 -9.95 -1.49 -3.28
C ASP A 76 -8.86 -1.42 -2.23
N VAL A 77 -7.65 -1.00 -2.62
CA VAL A 77 -6.51 -0.87 -1.70
C VAL A 77 -5.84 0.47 -1.92
N VAL A 78 -5.66 1.22 -0.83
CA VAL A 78 -4.85 2.44 -0.83
C VAL A 78 -3.60 2.20 0.02
N VAL A 79 -2.43 2.30 -0.61
CA VAL A 79 -1.13 2.13 0.06
C VAL A 79 -0.47 3.49 0.23
N ILE A 80 -0.12 3.86 1.46
CA ILE A 80 0.69 5.04 1.76
C ILE A 80 2.08 4.58 2.16
N ALA A 81 3.05 4.74 1.26
CA ALA A 81 4.43 4.33 1.41
C ALA A 81 5.32 5.52 1.79
N THR A 82 5.80 5.56 3.03
CA THR A 82 6.66 6.66 3.50
C THR A 82 7.79 6.17 4.39
N ALA A 83 8.95 6.81 4.24
CA ALA A 83 10.07 6.64 5.16
C ALA A 83 9.91 7.52 6.41
N SER A 84 9.01 8.51 6.39
CA SER A 84 8.76 9.38 7.53
C SER A 84 7.95 8.66 8.60
N THR A 85 8.54 8.50 9.77
CA THR A 85 7.88 7.87 10.93
C THR A 85 7.46 8.87 12.00
N ALA A 86 8.00 10.10 11.97
CA ALA A 86 7.77 11.09 13.03
C ALA A 86 6.66 12.09 12.71
N VAL A 87 6.60 12.59 11.46
CA VAL A 87 5.66 13.64 11.05
C VAL A 87 5.08 13.30 9.69
N LEU A 88 3.75 13.39 9.56
CA LEU A 88 3.08 13.16 8.29
C LEU A 88 3.38 14.34 7.34
N PRO A 89 3.90 14.09 6.12
CA PRO A 89 4.17 15.16 5.17
C PRO A 89 2.91 15.99 4.89
N ALA A 90 3.06 17.32 4.88
CA ALA A 90 1.94 18.24 4.69
C ALA A 90 1.10 17.99 3.42
N PRO A 91 1.68 17.63 2.26
CA PRO A 91 0.89 17.27 1.08
C PRO A 91 -0.04 16.08 1.32
N ILE A 92 0.41 15.09 2.11
CA ILE A 92 -0.41 13.93 2.46
C ILE A 92 -1.48 14.29 3.48
N ALA A 93 -1.15 15.05 4.52
CA ALA A 93 -2.15 15.49 5.50
C ALA A 93 -3.32 16.24 4.82
N ARG A 94 -3.00 17.13 3.89
CA ARG A 94 -3.99 17.86 3.09
C ARG A 94 -4.79 16.93 2.17
N TRP A 95 -4.10 16.02 1.49
CA TRP A 95 -4.74 15.04 0.62
C TRP A 95 -5.69 14.11 1.37
N LEU A 96 -5.33 13.63 2.57
CA LEU A 96 -6.24 12.87 3.44
C LEU A 96 -7.50 13.67 3.76
N GLY A 97 -7.36 14.96 4.06
CA GLY A 97 -8.50 15.85 4.29
C GLY A 97 -9.45 15.92 3.09
N MET A 98 -8.92 15.95 1.86
CA MET A 98 -9.74 15.89 0.66
C MET A 98 -10.39 14.52 0.49
N TRP A 99 -9.61 13.45 0.64
CA TRP A 99 -10.05 12.07 0.44
C TRP A 99 -11.20 11.67 1.39
N ILE A 100 -11.13 12.06 2.67
CA ILE A 100 -12.19 11.78 3.66
C ILE A 100 -13.54 12.39 3.24
N CYS A 101 -13.56 13.46 2.45
CA CYS A 101 -14.78 14.10 1.98
C CYS A 101 -15.47 13.37 0.80
N HIS A 102 -14.81 12.38 0.19
CA HIS A 102 -15.38 11.61 -0.91
C HIS A 102 -16.15 10.37 -0.41
N PRO A 103 -17.25 9.98 -1.09
CA PRO A 103 -17.90 8.70 -0.83
C PRO A 103 -16.93 7.54 -1.06
N GLN A 104 -16.76 6.71 -0.04
CA GLN A 104 -15.80 5.60 -0.07
C GLN A 104 -16.44 4.35 -0.69
N LYS A 105 -15.67 3.63 -1.51
CA LYS A 105 -15.99 2.26 -1.88
C LYS A 105 -16.07 1.41 -0.60
N PRO A 106 -17.14 0.60 -0.42
CA PRO A 106 -17.24 -0.32 0.71
C PRO A 106 -16.11 -1.36 0.66
N ASP A 107 -15.78 -1.93 1.82
CA ASP A 107 -14.76 -2.99 1.98
C ASP A 107 -13.35 -2.64 1.50
N GLY A 108 -13.09 -1.35 1.30
CA GLY A 108 -11.79 -0.87 0.89
C GLY A 108 -10.75 -0.92 2.01
N LEU A 109 -9.54 -1.35 1.67
CA LEU A 109 -8.40 -1.47 2.58
C LEU A 109 -7.50 -0.24 2.49
N MET A 110 -7.02 0.23 3.64
CA MET A 110 -5.95 1.22 3.74
C MET A 110 -4.72 0.57 4.37
N CYS A 111 -3.57 0.69 3.71
CA CYS A 111 -2.31 0.10 4.14
C CYS A 111 -1.24 1.18 4.30
N GLY A 112 -0.54 1.18 5.43
CA GLY A 112 0.67 1.98 5.61
C GLY A 112 1.91 1.13 5.39
N LEU A 113 2.81 1.56 4.51
CA LEU A 113 4.09 0.92 4.24
C LEU A 113 5.23 1.80 4.76
N PHE A 114 5.93 1.38 5.81
CA PHE A 114 6.91 2.20 6.51
C PHE A 114 8.34 1.66 6.42
N GLY A 115 9.33 2.55 6.33
CA GLY A 115 10.76 2.18 6.39
C GLY A 115 11.23 1.71 7.78
N ASN A 116 11.94 0.58 7.84
CA ASN A 116 12.19 -0.24 9.04
C ASN A 116 12.80 0.45 10.27
N ALA A 117 13.83 1.29 10.09
CA ALA A 117 14.86 1.37 11.15
C ALA A 117 14.40 1.96 12.49
N ALA A 118 13.32 2.74 12.49
CA ALA A 118 12.78 3.42 13.68
C ALA A 118 11.42 2.89 14.15
N PHE A 119 10.71 2.09 13.35
CA PHE A 119 9.35 1.67 13.66
C PHE A 119 9.32 0.67 14.83
N ASP A 120 10.23 -0.31 14.82
CA ASP A 120 10.31 -1.37 15.84
C ASP A 120 10.89 -0.89 17.18
N ARG A 121 11.71 0.16 17.18
CA ARG A 121 12.44 0.60 18.38
C ARG A 121 11.69 1.61 19.26
N ALA A 122 10.67 2.29 18.71
CA ALA A 122 10.06 3.47 19.35
C ALA A 122 8.63 3.28 19.89
N GLY A 123 8.05 2.08 19.84
CA GLY A 123 6.69 1.85 20.37
C GLY A 123 5.58 2.42 19.48
N GLY A 124 5.79 2.46 18.16
CA GLY A 124 4.84 2.92 17.16
C GLY A 124 5.21 4.26 16.53
N SER A 125 4.87 4.44 15.25
CA SER A 125 5.06 5.70 14.52
C SER A 125 3.86 6.62 14.71
N PRO A 126 4.04 7.90 15.10
CA PRO A 126 2.98 8.90 15.05
C PRO A 126 2.29 9.00 13.69
N VAL A 127 3.05 8.81 12.61
CA VAL A 127 2.51 8.75 11.24
C VAL A 127 1.59 7.55 11.07
N ALA A 128 2.01 6.34 11.49
CA ALA A 128 1.13 5.18 11.45
C ALA A 128 -0.10 5.32 12.34
N ALA A 129 0.03 5.92 13.51
CA ALA A 129 -1.10 6.20 14.39
C ALA A 129 -2.10 7.17 13.74
N ALA A 130 -1.60 8.23 13.10
CA ALA A 130 -2.44 9.19 12.37
C ALA A 130 -3.16 8.51 11.19
N LEU A 131 -2.44 7.73 10.37
CA LEU A 131 -3.04 7.01 9.24
C LEU A 131 -4.06 5.95 9.70
N GLY A 132 -3.77 5.22 10.78
CA GLY A 132 -4.71 4.27 11.37
C GLY A 132 -5.96 4.95 11.96
N ALA A 133 -5.82 6.15 12.53
CA ALA A 133 -6.96 6.95 12.96
C ALA A 133 -7.81 7.43 11.76
N THR A 134 -7.16 7.84 10.66
CA THR A 134 -7.84 8.21 9.42
C THR A 134 -8.62 7.03 8.82
N ALA A 135 -8.02 5.84 8.74
CA ALA A 135 -8.72 4.64 8.26
C ALA A 135 -9.99 4.35 9.07
N ARG A 136 -9.92 4.46 10.40
CA ARG A 136 -11.08 4.30 11.29
C ARG A 136 -12.17 5.33 11.05
N LEU A 137 -11.80 6.60 10.82
CA LEU A 137 -12.78 7.65 10.48
C LEU A 137 -13.51 7.36 9.17
N MET A 138 -12.82 6.75 8.21
CA MET A 138 -13.38 6.35 6.92
C MET A 138 -14.07 4.98 6.96
N GLN A 139 -14.13 4.32 8.13
CA GLN A 139 -14.62 2.95 8.30
C GLN A 139 -13.95 1.93 7.37
N ARG A 140 -12.69 2.18 7.00
CA ARG A 140 -11.87 1.27 6.20
C ARG A 140 -11.04 0.36 7.09
N GLU A 141 -10.80 -0.86 6.63
CA GLU A 141 -9.85 -1.75 7.28
C GLU A 141 -8.44 -1.11 7.23
N TRP A 142 -7.70 -1.24 8.33
CA TRP A 142 -6.34 -0.71 8.44
C TRP A 142 -5.34 -1.84 8.60
N MET A 143 -4.38 -1.91 7.68
CA MET A 143 -3.25 -2.82 7.76
C MET A 143 -1.94 -2.06 7.84
N LEU A 144 -1.06 -2.52 8.73
CA LEU A 144 0.27 -1.96 8.88
C LEU A 144 1.29 -2.90 8.23
N GLY A 145 2.03 -2.39 7.24
CA GLY A 145 3.18 -3.04 6.63
C GLY A 145 4.48 -2.34 7.01
N VAL A 146 5.51 -3.10 7.35
CA VAL A 146 6.86 -2.59 7.59
C VAL A 146 7.78 -3.17 6.52
N VAL A 147 8.54 -2.31 5.84
CA VAL A 147 9.58 -2.70 4.91
C VAL A 147 10.83 -2.97 5.71
N VAL A 148 11.21 -4.24 5.86
CA VAL A 148 12.53 -4.61 6.39
C VAL A 148 13.52 -4.52 5.24
N ASP A 149 14.48 -3.60 5.36
CA ASP A 149 15.55 -3.44 4.38
C ASP A 149 16.43 -4.72 4.36
N PRO A 150 16.49 -5.49 3.25
CA PRO A 150 17.23 -6.76 3.21
C PRO A 150 18.75 -6.58 3.29
N VAL A 151 19.27 -5.35 3.19
CA VAL A 151 20.71 -5.07 3.22
C VAL A 151 21.34 -5.24 4.62
N THR A 152 20.52 -5.34 5.67
CA THR A 152 21.01 -5.49 7.06
C THR A 152 21.26 -6.95 7.48
N GLU A 153 21.13 -7.91 6.56
CA GLU A 153 21.40 -9.33 6.84
C GLU A 153 22.72 -9.80 6.21
N LYS A 154 23.77 -8.97 6.24
CA LYS A 154 25.14 -9.48 6.04
C LYS A 154 25.63 -10.12 7.34
N ARG A 155 25.55 -11.45 7.37
CA ARG A 155 26.16 -12.42 8.32
C ARG A 155 27.36 -11.85 9.09
N PRO A 156 27.44 -12.02 10.42
CA PRO A 156 28.73 -11.92 11.10
C PRO A 156 29.67 -12.96 10.49
N SER A 157 30.80 -12.46 10.02
CA SER A 157 31.90 -13.17 9.37
C SER A 157 32.39 -14.34 10.22
N GLU A 158 32.09 -15.56 9.76
CA GLU A 158 32.84 -16.75 10.11
C GLU A 158 34.19 -16.66 9.40
N THR A 159 35.18 -16.06 10.06
CA THR A 159 36.59 -16.17 9.67
C THR A 159 37.38 -16.56 10.91
N ALA A 160 37.20 -17.82 11.29
CA ALA A 160 38.11 -18.55 12.16
C ALA A 160 38.19 -19.99 11.65
N ARG A 161 39.09 -20.24 10.69
CA ARG A 161 39.88 -21.49 10.59
C ARG A 161 40.81 -21.44 9.39
N GLY A 162 42.11 -21.53 9.68
CA GLY A 162 43.12 -22.05 8.77
C GLY A 162 44.04 -20.99 8.16
N MET A 163 45.05 -20.57 8.91
CA MET A 163 46.47 -20.89 8.66
C MET A 163 47.34 -20.39 9.80
#